data_AF-A0A7X7H9V5-F1
#
_entry.id   AF-A0A7X7H9V5-F1
#
_cell.length_a   1.000
_cell.length_b   1.000
_cell.length_c   1.000
_cell.angle_alpha   90.00
_cell.angle_beta   90.00
_cell.angle_gamma   90.00
#
_symmetry.space_group_name_H-M   'P 1'
#
loop_
_entity.id
_entity.type
_entity.pdbx_description
1 polymer ?
#
loop_
_entity_poly.entity_id
_entity_poly.type
_entity_poly.pdbx_seq_one_letter_code
_entity_poly.pdbx_strand_id
1 'polypeptide(L)'
;MKKRNEWVRKRLVTLKRRPHYIPLIMLIITTLVFNIRLTSFSNTTALINEPGMGFCLFVIVLCSYLSIISFLTAFPYRKKPKIVSIVLVCVMLLISITGEFIFLYFIRYGTVLKDNPIAITGQRAYVNVAKNIGVVHIILLVVSLLLILTLPIYRKLLKKIDTSIQIEETNIDNIEFSEEDIVNEDKSH
;
A
#
# COMPACT_ATOMS: atom_id res chain seq x y z
N MET A 1 -7.07 -6.09 -29.08
CA MET A 1 -7.75 -5.84 -27.78
C MET A 1 -7.72 -7.02 -26.79
N LYS A 2 -7.54 -8.29 -27.22
CA LYS A 2 -7.45 -9.49 -26.33
C LYS A 2 -6.31 -9.45 -25.29
N LYS A 3 -5.12 -8.95 -25.64
CA LYS A 3 -3.92 -8.93 -24.78
C LYS A 3 -4.09 -8.14 -23.46
N ARG A 4 -4.82 -7.01 -23.49
CA ARG A 4 -5.06 -6.16 -22.31
C ARG A 4 -5.96 -6.87 -21.29
N ASN A 5 -7.00 -7.55 -21.76
CA ASN A 5 -7.95 -8.28 -20.91
C ASN A 5 -7.28 -9.48 -20.23
N GLU A 6 -6.37 -10.17 -20.93
CA GLU A 6 -5.56 -11.24 -20.34
C GLU A 6 -4.58 -10.74 -19.28
N TRP A 7 -3.97 -9.57 -19.49
CA TRP A 7 -3.07 -8.97 -18.50
C TRP A 7 -3.79 -8.59 -17.21
N VAL A 8 -4.96 -7.96 -17.33
CA VAL A 8 -5.81 -7.63 -16.18
C VAL A 8 -6.26 -8.92 -15.48
N ARG A 9 -6.68 -9.94 -16.23
CA ARG A 9 -7.04 -11.27 -15.68
C ARG A 9 -5.88 -11.90 -14.90
N LYS A 10 -4.67 -11.93 -15.47
CA LYS A 10 -3.48 -12.47 -14.78
C LYS A 10 -3.23 -11.73 -13.47
N ARG A 11 -3.33 -10.40 -13.46
CA ARG A 11 -3.14 -9.56 -12.27
C ARG A 11 -4.23 -9.80 -11.22
N LEU A 12 -5.49 -9.98 -11.64
CA LEU A 12 -6.63 -10.32 -10.77
C LEU A 12 -6.46 -11.71 -10.15
N VAL A 13 -5.96 -12.69 -10.91
CA VAL A 13 -5.64 -14.04 -10.40
C VAL A 13 -4.47 -14.00 -9.40
N THR A 14 -3.44 -13.17 -9.64
CA THR A 14 -2.36 -12.98 -8.66
C THR A 14 -2.88 -12.33 -7.38
N LEU A 15 -3.76 -11.33 -7.48
CA LEU A 15 -4.38 -10.65 -6.35
C LEU A 15 -5.28 -11.60 -5.54
N LYS A 16 -6.04 -12.45 -6.21
CA LYS A 16 -6.85 -13.53 -5.59
C LYS A 16 -5.98 -14.51 -4.81
N ARG A 17 -4.82 -14.90 -5.37
CA ARG A 17 -3.90 -15.83 -4.70
C ARG A 17 -3.19 -15.21 -3.49
N ARG A 18 -3.03 -13.88 -3.43
CA ARG A 18 -2.30 -13.17 -2.37
C ARG A 18 -3.03 -11.89 -1.91
N PRO A 19 -4.09 -12.02 -1.08
CA PRO A 19 -4.91 -10.90 -0.61
C PRO A 19 -4.13 -9.81 0.16
N HIS A 20 -2.95 -10.14 0.72
CA HIS A 20 -2.13 -9.20 1.49
C HIS A 20 -1.44 -8.12 0.63
N TYR A 21 -1.40 -8.26 -0.70
CA TYR A 21 -0.83 -7.20 -1.55
C TYR A 21 -1.67 -5.93 -1.58
N ILE A 22 -2.99 -6.01 -1.38
CA ILE A 22 -3.88 -4.85 -1.40
C ILE A 22 -3.49 -3.83 -0.31
N PRO A 23 -3.48 -4.19 0.99
CA PRO A 23 -3.06 -3.27 2.04
C PRO A 23 -1.59 -2.85 1.92
N LEU A 24 -0.70 -3.74 1.44
CA LEU A 24 0.71 -3.37 1.21
C LEU A 24 0.84 -2.24 0.17
N ILE A 25 0.16 -2.36 -0.97
CA ILE A 25 0.20 -1.34 -2.02
C ILE A 25 -0.40 -0.03 -1.49
N MET A 26 -1.49 -0.10 -0.71
CA MET A 26 -2.08 1.09 -0.09
C MET A 26 -1.13 1.77 0.89
N LEU A 27 -0.41 1.03 1.74
CA LEU A 27 0.61 1.59 2.63
C LEU A 27 1.74 2.26 1.85
N ILE A 28 2.20 1.64 0.76
CA ILE A 28 3.23 2.21 -0.12
C ILE A 28 2.75 3.53 -0.74
N ILE A 29 1.53 3.55 -1.29
CA ILE A 29 0.94 4.76 -1.89
C ILE A 29 0.78 5.86 -0.84
N THR A 30 0.27 5.51 0.35
CA THR A 30 0.10 6.42 1.49
C THR A 30 1.42 7.07 1.86
N THR A 31 2.47 6.26 2.01
CA THR A 31 3.82 6.72 2.35
C THR A 31 4.41 7.59 1.25
N LEU A 32 4.19 7.24 -0.03
CA LEU A 32 4.71 7.99 -1.17
C LEU A 32 4.05 9.37 -1.29
N VAL A 33 2.73 9.44 -1.16
CA VAL A 33 1.97 10.70 -1.21
C VAL A 33 2.46 11.68 -0.14
N PHE A 34 2.70 11.18 1.07
CA PHE A 34 3.26 11.96 2.16
C PHE A 34 4.68 12.45 1.86
N ASN A 35 5.57 11.56 1.40
CA ASN A 35 6.97 11.88 1.13
C ASN A 35 7.17 12.90 -0.01
N ILE A 36 6.36 12.85 -1.06
CA ILE A 36 6.45 13.82 -2.17
C ILE A 36 6.22 15.27 -1.69
N ARG A 37 5.48 15.45 -0.59
CA ARG A 37 5.12 16.77 -0.06
C ARG A 37 5.84 17.12 1.24
N LEU A 38 6.87 16.34 1.62
CA LEU A 38 7.61 16.52 2.86
C LEU A 38 8.25 17.92 2.98
N THR A 39 8.67 18.53 1.87
CA THR A 39 9.22 19.89 1.85
C THR A 39 8.23 20.92 2.41
N SER A 40 6.93 20.78 2.09
CA SER A 40 5.89 21.69 2.63
C SER A 40 5.73 21.51 4.14
N PHE A 41 5.82 20.28 4.65
CA PHE A 41 5.79 20.01 6.09
C PHE A 41 7.01 20.59 6.80
N SER A 42 8.20 20.41 6.22
CA SER A 42 9.46 20.95 6.76
C SER A 42 9.42 22.49 6.83
N ASN A 43 9.03 23.16 5.75
CA ASN A 43 8.89 24.63 5.72
C ASN A 43 7.84 25.13 6.71
N THR A 44 6.72 24.41 6.86
CA THR A 44 5.68 24.75 7.86
C THR A 44 6.20 24.61 9.28
N THR A 45 6.97 23.55 9.55
CA THR A 45 7.60 23.31 10.85
C THR A 45 8.63 24.40 11.18
N ALA A 46 9.47 24.78 10.20
CA ALA A 46 10.45 25.85 10.38
C ALA A 46 9.81 27.23 10.62
N LEU A 47 8.65 27.48 10.00
CA LEU A 47 7.91 28.73 10.16
C LEU A 47 7.23 28.84 11.53
N ILE A 48 6.52 27.78 11.95
CA ILE A 48 5.70 27.78 13.16
C ILE A 48 6.57 27.51 14.41
N ASN A 49 7.53 26.59 14.28
CA ASN A 49 8.56 26.26 15.27
C ASN A 49 8.05 26.08 16.71
N GLU A 50 6.89 25.44 16.86
CA GLU A 50 6.34 25.11 18.18
C GLU A 50 7.11 23.94 18.82
N PRO A 51 7.24 23.91 20.16
CA PRO A 51 8.01 22.89 20.85
C PRO A 51 7.42 21.50 20.60
N GLY A 52 8.24 20.59 20.07
CA GLY A 52 7.85 19.22 19.75
C GLY A 52 7.26 19.01 18.35
N MET A 53 7.00 20.07 17.57
CA MET A 53 6.45 19.95 16.22
C MET A 53 7.37 19.16 15.26
N GLY A 54 8.68 19.45 15.30
CA GLY A 54 9.68 18.74 14.51
C GLY A 54 9.85 17.28 14.93
N PHE A 55 9.80 17.00 16.23
CA PHE A 55 9.83 15.61 16.74
C PHE A 55 8.60 14.82 16.30
N CYS A 56 7.42 15.45 16.32
CA CYS A 56 6.19 14.84 15.82
C CYS A 56 6.31 14.47 14.34
N LEU A 57 6.81 15.37 13.50
CA LEU A 57 7.06 15.10 12.09
C LEU A 57 8.05 13.95 11.88
N PHE A 58 9.13 13.92 12.67
CA PHE A 58 10.12 12.84 12.64
C PHE A 58 9.49 11.47 12.97
N VAL A 59 8.70 11.40 14.05
CA VAL A 59 8.02 10.16 14.47
C VAL A 59 7.05 9.68 13.38
N ILE A 60 6.26 10.57 12.76
CA ILE A 60 5.34 10.22 11.68
C ILE A 60 6.09 9.62 10.49
N VAL A 61 7.17 10.26 10.04
CA VAL A 61 8.00 9.76 8.93
C VAL A 61 8.58 8.39 9.26
N LEU A 62 9.16 8.24 10.45
CA LEU A 62 9.77 6.99 10.91
C LEU A 62 8.73 5.86 10.97
N CYS A 63 7.59 6.10 11.60
CA CYS A 63 6.50 5.12 11.69
C CYS A 63 5.94 4.78 10.30
N SER A 64 5.87 5.74 9.37
CA SER A 64 5.40 5.50 8.00
C SER A 64 6.30 4.48 7.28
N TYR A 65 7.62 4.65 7.30
CA TYR A 65 8.55 3.68 6.73
C TYR A 65 8.56 2.34 7.46
N LEU A 66 8.58 2.37 8.80
CA LEU A 66 8.56 1.16 9.61
C LEU A 66 7.27 0.35 9.41
N SER A 67 6.14 1.00 9.13
CA SER A 67 4.87 0.30 8.87
C SER A 67 4.95 -0.59 7.63
N ILE A 68 5.64 -0.15 6.57
CA ILE A 68 5.84 -0.94 5.35
C ILE A 68 6.71 -2.16 5.66
N ILE A 69 7.87 -1.95 6.32
CA ILE A 69 8.81 -3.03 6.64
C ILE A 69 8.16 -4.03 7.61
N SER A 70 7.44 -3.54 8.61
CA SER A 70 6.68 -4.37 9.56
C SER A 70 5.61 -5.18 8.84
N PHE A 71 4.92 -4.60 7.86
CA PHE A 71 3.93 -5.32 7.07
C PHE A 71 4.55 -6.42 6.21
N LEU A 72 5.69 -6.12 5.56
CA LEU A 72 6.44 -7.12 4.78
C LEU A 72 6.93 -8.28 5.65
N THR A 73 7.41 -7.98 6.86
CA THR A 73 7.86 -9.00 7.82
C THR A 73 6.71 -9.77 8.48
N ALA A 74 5.50 -9.21 8.50
CA ALA A 74 4.30 -9.89 9.00
C ALA A 74 3.84 -11.04 8.10
N PHE A 75 4.09 -10.94 6.79
CA PHE A 75 3.75 -11.95 5.78
C PHE A 75 4.99 -12.53 5.07
N PRO A 76 5.85 -13.27 5.80
CA PRO A 76 7.05 -13.86 5.22
C PRO A 76 6.71 -14.88 4.12
N TYR A 77 7.51 -14.88 3.06
CA TYR A 77 7.33 -15.81 1.94
C TYR A 77 7.37 -17.26 2.44
N ARG A 78 6.30 -18.03 2.15
CA ARG A 78 6.14 -19.46 2.50
C ARG A 78 5.99 -19.79 4.00
N LYS A 79 5.76 -18.82 4.89
CA LYS A 79 5.54 -19.08 6.33
C LYS A 79 4.17 -18.56 6.80
N LYS A 80 3.68 -19.09 7.93
CA LYS A 80 2.41 -18.63 8.54
C LYS A 80 2.56 -17.16 9.00
N PRO A 81 1.51 -16.32 8.85
CA PRO A 81 1.56 -14.93 9.27
C PRO A 81 1.86 -14.80 10.76
N LYS A 82 2.77 -13.88 11.13
CA LYS A 82 3.08 -13.61 12.53
C LYS A 82 2.09 -12.58 13.07
N ILE A 83 1.16 -13.02 13.91
CA ILE A 83 0.11 -12.16 14.52
C ILE A 83 0.74 -10.95 15.22
N VAL A 84 1.85 -11.16 15.93
CA VAL A 84 2.59 -10.09 16.63
C VAL A 84 3.00 -8.95 15.68
N SER A 85 3.46 -9.28 14.46
CA SER A 85 3.87 -8.27 13.50
C SER A 85 2.68 -7.52 12.88
N ILE A 86 1.54 -8.20 12.71
CA ILE A 86 0.29 -7.53 12.28
C ILE A 86 -0.16 -6.52 13.35
N VAL A 87 -0.14 -6.92 14.63
CA VAL A 87 -0.46 -6.02 15.75
C VAL A 87 0.52 -4.84 15.78
N LEU A 88 1.81 -5.09 15.56
CA LEU A 88 2.83 -4.05 15.47
C LEU A 88 2.53 -3.02 14.38
N VAL A 89 2.14 -3.46 13.17
CA VAL A 89 1.74 -2.53 12.09
C VAL A 89 0.54 -1.68 12.51
N CYS A 90 -0.49 -2.30 13.12
CA CYS A 90 -1.66 -1.56 13.59
C CYS A 90 -1.28 -0.49 14.62
N VAL A 91 -0.40 -0.82 15.57
CA VAL A 91 0.11 0.14 16.57
C VAL A 91 0.86 1.29 15.90
N MET A 92 1.75 0.98 14.94
CA MET A 92 2.49 2.02 14.20
C MET A 92 1.57 2.95 13.42
N LEU A 93 0.49 2.43 12.81
CA LEU A 93 -0.50 3.25 12.13
C LEU A 93 -1.26 4.17 13.10
N LEU A 94 -1.64 3.66 14.28
CA LEU A 94 -2.30 4.47 15.30
C LEU A 94 -1.41 5.58 15.83
N ILE A 95 -0.12 5.30 16.03
CA ILE A 95 0.88 6.32 16.42
C ILE A 95 1.00 7.38 15.32
N SER A 96 1.11 6.98 14.04
CA SER A 96 1.16 7.93 12.92
C SER A 96 -0.08 8.81 12.83
N ILE A 97 -1.28 8.23 12.97
CA ILE A 97 -2.55 8.97 12.94
C ILE A 97 -2.60 9.98 14.09
N THR A 98 -2.23 9.57 15.30
CA THR A 98 -2.23 10.45 16.48
C THR A 98 -1.21 11.58 16.31
N GLY A 99 -0.01 11.27 15.80
CA GLY A 99 1.00 12.27 15.47
C GLY A 99 0.50 13.29 14.46
N GLU A 100 -0.17 12.85 13.38
CA GLU A 100 -0.75 13.76 12.39
C GLU A 100 -1.80 14.71 13.00
N PHE A 101 -2.67 14.22 13.88
CA PHE A 101 -3.62 15.08 14.59
C PHE A 101 -2.92 16.14 15.45
N ILE A 102 -1.87 15.76 16.18
CA ILE A 102 -1.07 16.69 16.99
C ILE A 102 -0.36 17.72 16.09
N PHE A 103 0.18 17.28 14.94
CA PHE A 103 0.82 18.18 13.99
C PHE A 103 -0.15 19.21 13.40
N LEU A 104 -1.35 18.77 13.01
CA LEU A 104 -2.43 19.67 12.56
C LEU A 104 -2.88 20.63 13.66
N TYR A 105 -2.89 20.18 14.92
CA TYR A 105 -3.16 21.03 16.06
C TYR A 105 -2.10 22.14 16.20
N PHE A 106 -0.81 21.81 16.09
CA PHE A 106 0.26 22.83 16.11
C PHE A 106 0.12 23.85 14.97
N ILE A 107 -0.24 23.41 13.76
CA ILE A 107 -0.52 24.33 12.65
C ILE A 107 -1.66 25.27 13.01
N ARG A 108 -2.77 24.75 13.55
CA ARG A 108 -3.92 25.57 13.95
C ARG A 108 -3.54 26.54 15.08
N TYR A 109 -2.76 26.07 16.04
CA TYR A 109 -2.28 26.87 17.16
C TYR A 109 -1.46 28.08 16.66
N GLY A 110 -0.42 27.85 15.85
CA GLY A 110 0.44 28.91 15.34
C GLY A 110 -0.21 29.87 14.33
N THR A 111 -1.29 29.45 13.66
CA THR A 111 -1.97 30.27 12.62
C THR A 111 -3.25 30.97 13.08
N VAL A 112 -3.89 30.52 14.16
CA VAL A 112 -5.21 31.03 14.59
C VAL A 112 -5.28 31.37 16.07
N LEU A 113 -4.69 30.55 16.95
CA LEU A 113 -4.91 30.67 18.41
C LEU A 113 -3.82 31.46 19.13
N LYS A 114 -2.61 31.53 18.57
CA LYS A 114 -1.49 32.26 19.16
C LYS A 114 -1.77 33.76 19.19
N ASP A 115 -1.32 34.45 20.23
CA ASP A 115 -1.55 35.89 20.43
C ASP A 115 -1.09 36.75 19.24
N ASN A 116 -0.03 36.32 18.54
CA ASN A 116 0.41 36.88 17.28
C ASN A 116 0.36 35.80 16.18
N PRO A 117 -0.80 35.59 15.54
CA PRO A 117 -1.00 34.50 14.61
C PRO A 117 -0.20 34.73 13.33
N ILE A 118 0.38 33.65 12.80
CA ILE A 118 1.13 33.72 11.54
C ILE A 118 0.13 33.79 10.37
N ALA A 119 0.02 34.98 9.77
CA ALA A 119 -0.82 35.18 8.60
C ALA A 119 -0.35 34.32 7.41
N ILE A 120 -1.30 33.61 6.79
CA ILE A 120 -1.08 32.78 5.61
C ILE A 120 -1.18 33.67 4.36
N THR A 121 -0.03 34.08 3.83
CA THR A 121 0.08 34.85 2.57
C THR A 121 0.38 33.92 1.39
N GLY A 122 0.38 34.44 0.16
CA GLY A 122 0.75 33.67 -1.04
C GLY A 122 2.14 33.02 -0.96
N GLN A 123 3.11 33.69 -0.34
CA GLN A 123 4.46 33.16 -0.10
C GLN A 123 4.48 32.01 0.93
N ARG A 124 3.43 31.90 1.76
CA ARG A 124 3.26 30.87 2.81
C ARG A 124 2.19 29.84 2.44
N ALA A 125 1.84 29.72 1.15
CA ALA A 125 0.86 28.75 0.67
C ALA A 125 1.21 27.29 1.04
N TYR A 126 2.49 26.99 1.28
CA TYR A 126 2.95 25.67 1.74
C TYR A 126 2.31 25.22 3.06
N VAL A 127 1.87 26.15 3.92
CA VAL A 127 1.16 25.83 5.18
C VAL A 127 -0.20 25.18 4.90
N ASN A 128 -0.94 25.74 3.93
CA ASN A 128 -2.22 25.16 3.51
C ASN A 128 -2.01 23.82 2.78
N VAL A 129 -0.94 23.71 1.98
CA VAL A 129 -0.58 22.44 1.35
C VAL A 129 -0.26 21.37 2.40
N ALA A 130 0.55 21.69 3.41
CA ALA A 130 0.87 20.77 4.50
C ALA A 130 -0.39 20.34 5.26
N LYS A 131 -1.29 21.28 5.59
CA LYS A 131 -2.57 20.98 6.23
C LYS A 131 -3.43 20.02 5.41
N ASN A 132 -3.62 20.31 4.12
CA ASN A 132 -4.44 19.49 3.23
C ASN A 132 -3.84 18.10 3.03
N ILE A 133 -2.53 18.01 2.82
CA ILE A 133 -1.85 16.72 2.67
C ILE A 133 -1.87 15.93 3.97
N GLY A 134 -1.75 16.56 5.14
CA GLY A 134 -1.87 15.89 6.43
C GLY A 134 -3.24 15.23 6.59
N VAL A 135 -4.32 15.94 6.25
CA VAL A 135 -5.68 15.36 6.23
C VAL A 135 -5.80 14.21 5.23
N VAL A 136 -5.29 14.37 4.01
CA VAL A 136 -5.29 13.28 3.01
C VAL A 136 -4.51 12.07 3.52
N HIS A 137 -3.36 12.28 4.15
CA HIS A 137 -2.53 11.22 4.71
C HIS A 137 -3.25 10.49 5.85
N ILE A 138 -3.94 11.19 6.75
CA ILE A 138 -4.80 10.59 7.78
C ILE A 138 -5.86 9.69 7.14
N ILE A 139 -6.58 10.17 6.12
CA ILE A 139 -7.62 9.39 5.44
C ILE A 139 -7.02 8.11 4.84
N LEU A 140 -5.88 8.21 4.17
CA LEU A 140 -5.20 7.07 3.57
C LEU A 140 -4.70 6.06 4.61
N LEU A 141 -4.20 6.53 5.77
CA LEU A 141 -3.81 5.68 6.89
C LEU A 141 -5.02 4.95 7.49
N VAL A 142 -6.15 5.63 7.66
CA VAL A 142 -7.39 5.01 8.16
C VAL A 142 -7.92 3.96 7.18
N VAL A 143 -7.92 4.24 5.88
CA VAL A 143 -8.30 3.26 4.85
C VAL A 143 -7.34 2.06 4.88
N SER A 144 -6.04 2.30 5.02
CA SER A 144 -5.04 1.22 5.11
C SER A 144 -5.27 0.37 6.36
N LEU A 145 -5.56 1.00 7.51
CA LEU A 145 -5.89 0.30 8.76
C LEU A 145 -7.14 -0.57 8.60
N LEU A 146 -8.21 -0.03 8.00
CA LEU A 146 -9.44 -0.78 7.72
C LEU A 146 -9.18 -1.97 6.78
N LEU A 147 -8.34 -1.81 5.76
CA LEU A 147 -7.96 -2.91 4.88
C LEU A 147 -7.21 -4.00 5.64
N ILE A 148 -6.29 -3.65 6.55
CA ILE A 148 -5.57 -4.63 7.36
C ILE A 148 -6.53 -5.38 8.29
N LEU A 149 -7.45 -4.67 8.94
CA LEU A 149 -8.43 -5.27 9.86
C LEU A 149 -9.47 -6.13 9.15
N THR A 150 -9.84 -5.79 7.92
CA THR A 150 -10.80 -6.55 7.10
C THR A 150 -10.16 -7.69 6.32
N LEU A 151 -8.83 -7.88 6.41
CA LEU A 151 -8.09 -8.99 5.81
C LEU A 151 -8.65 -10.40 6.02
N PRO A 152 -9.11 -10.82 7.21
CA PRO A 152 -9.77 -12.10 7.37
C PRO A 152 -11.09 -12.21 6.59
N ILE A 153 -11.80 -11.10 6.41
CA ILE A 153 -13.13 -11.05 5.76
C ILE A 153 -12.97 -11.05 4.25
N TYR A 154 -12.23 -10.10 3.67
CA TYR A 154 -12.10 -10.01 2.22
C TYR A 154 -11.32 -11.19 1.63
N ARG A 155 -10.45 -11.85 2.40
CA ARG A 155 -9.83 -13.12 1.99
C ARG A 155 -10.87 -14.21 1.71
N LYS A 156 -11.97 -14.26 2.46
CA LYS A 156 -13.07 -15.21 2.21
C LYS A 156 -13.87 -14.80 0.97
N LEU A 157 -14.12 -13.50 0.79
CA LEU A 157 -14.85 -12.96 -0.37
C LEU A 157 -14.08 -13.19 -1.69
N LEU A 158 -12.78 -12.89 -1.74
CA LEU A 158 -11.96 -13.08 -2.95
C LEU A 158 -11.82 -14.55 -3.35
N LYS A 159 -11.92 -15.49 -2.41
CA LYS A 159 -11.93 -16.93 -2.70
C LYS A 159 -13.21 -17.39 -3.40
N LYS A 160 -14.34 -16.69 -3.21
CA LYS A 160 -15.64 -17.03 -3.82
C LYS A 160 -15.77 -16.59 -5.28
N ILE A 161 -14.91 -15.67 -5.75
CA ILE A 161 -14.94 -15.23 -7.15
C ILE A 161 -14.47 -16.40 -8.02
N ASP A 162 -15.32 -16.93 -8.88
CA ASP A 162 -14.91 -17.96 -9.83
C ASP A 162 -14.07 -17.31 -10.93
N THR A 163 -12.84 -17.80 -11.09
CA THR A 163 -11.90 -17.31 -12.11
C THR A 163 -11.40 -18.47 -12.97
N SER A 164 -12.13 -19.59 -12.94
CA SER A 164 -11.89 -20.71 -13.84
C SER A 164 -12.12 -20.24 -15.28
N ILE A 165 -11.23 -20.67 -16.16
CA ILE A 165 -11.43 -20.54 -17.60
C ILE A 165 -12.26 -21.77 -17.95
N GLN A 166 -13.47 -21.60 -18.46
CA GLN A 166 -14.04 -22.65 -19.32
C GLN A 166 -13.13 -22.67 -20.54
N ILE A 167 -12.19 -23.60 -20.54
CA ILE A 167 -11.41 -23.92 -21.72
C ILE A 167 -12.43 -24.65 -22.58
N GLU A 168 -12.95 -23.99 -23.62
CA GLU A 168 -13.56 -24.74 -24.72
C GLU A 168 -12.49 -25.76 -25.15
N GLU A 169 -12.78 -27.03 -24.91
CA GLU A 169 -11.95 -28.16 -25.28
C GLU A 169 -11.59 -27.98 -26.75
N THR A 170 -10.36 -27.53 -26.98
CA THR A 170 -9.85 -27.41 -28.33
C THR A 170 -9.55 -28.84 -28.75
N ASN A 171 -10.46 -29.44 -29.54
CA ASN A 171 -10.36 -30.76 -30.18
C ASN A 171 -8.90 -31.21 -30.33
N ILE A 172 -8.43 -32.05 -29.41
CA ILE A 172 -7.10 -32.67 -29.46
C ILE A 172 -7.14 -33.89 -30.42
N ASP A 173 -8.31 -34.25 -30.95
CA ASP A 173 -8.51 -35.44 -31.80
C ASP A 173 -7.92 -35.33 -33.23
N ASN A 174 -7.28 -34.22 -33.60
CA ASN A 174 -6.70 -34.04 -34.94
C ASN A 174 -5.16 -34.00 -34.97
N ILE A 175 -4.47 -34.48 -33.94
CA ILE A 175 -3.01 -34.71 -34.02
C ILE A 175 -2.79 -36.17 -34.41
N GLU A 176 -2.92 -36.43 -35.71
CA GLU A 176 -2.50 -37.68 -36.35
C GLU A 176 -0.97 -37.76 -36.25
N PHE A 177 -0.47 -38.62 -35.35
CA PHE A 177 0.95 -38.99 -35.31
C PHE A 177 1.20 -39.94 -36.48
N SER A 178 1.87 -39.48 -37.54
CA SER A 178 2.40 -40.35 -38.58
C SER A 178 3.57 -41.18 -38.01
N GLU A 179 3.31 -42.44 -37.66
CA GLU A 179 4.29 -43.45 -37.28
C GLU A 179 5.08 -43.94 -38.52
N GLU A 180 6.02 -43.16 -39.06
CA GLU A 180 6.86 -43.65 -40.18
C GLU A 180 8.39 -43.63 -39.99
N ASP A 181 8.95 -43.11 -38.90
CA ASP A 181 10.43 -42.94 -38.81
C ASP A 181 11.17 -43.83 -37.79
N ILE A 182 10.65 -45.00 -37.40
CA ILE A 182 11.39 -45.93 -36.50
C ILE A 182 11.41 -47.38 -37.00
N VAL A 183 11.84 -47.63 -38.23
CA VAL A 183 12.35 -48.95 -38.62
C VAL A 183 13.47 -48.80 -39.66
N ASN A 184 14.72 -48.67 -39.21
CA ASN A 184 15.90 -49.24 -39.89
C ASN A 184 17.17 -48.97 -39.06
N GLU A 185 17.27 -49.63 -37.92
CA GLU A 185 18.56 -49.82 -37.25
C GLU A 185 18.58 -51.19 -36.55
N ASP A 186 18.43 -52.28 -37.31
CA ASP A 186 19.02 -53.57 -36.91
C ASP A 186 19.05 -54.57 -38.08
N LYS A 187 20.23 -54.69 -38.73
CA LYS A 187 20.78 -55.92 -39.36
C LYS A 187 21.96 -55.57 -40.28
N SER A 188 23.18 -55.63 -39.73
CA SER A 188 24.31 -56.25 -40.44
C SER A 188 25.37 -56.71 -39.44
N HIS A 189 25.28 -57.98 -39.09
CA HIS A 189 26.47 -58.82 -38.92
C HIS A 189 27.03 -59.17 -40.30
#